data_AF-A0A3P1UEG5-F1
#
_entry.id   AF-A0A3P1UEG5-F1
#
_cell.length_a   1.000
_cell.length_b   1.000
_cell.length_c   1.000
_cell.angle_alpha   90.00
_cell.angle_beta   90.00
_cell.angle_gamma   90.00
#
_symmetry.space_group_name_H-M   'P 1'
#
loop_
_entity.id
_entity.type
_entity.pdbx_description
1 polymer ?
#
loop_
_entity_poly.entity_id
_entity_poly.type
_entity_poly.pdbx_seq_one_letter_code
_entity_poly.pdbx_strand_id
1 'polypeptide(L)'
;LRLGDPGEGNFVARKLGHVSRVLVASPGYLERYGAPMTPAELIRHPFARVSGLFNNGRLPLQTADGRLTSAPVDIVMTMSNWRPLQAILLDGGAIGVLQEPVCSDDIAAGRLRRILPDVGLPGFDLHLLYSATRPIPSRIRTLATLFERELPSLIQSSRLAPHTHSERK
;
A
#
# COMPACT_ATOMS: atom_id res chain seq x y z
N LEU A 1 5.28 -4.79 -15.20
CA LEU A 1 4.83 -3.72 -14.27
C LEU A 1 5.71 -3.77 -13.02
N ARG A 2 6.08 -2.61 -12.48
CA ARG A 2 6.96 -2.48 -11.31
C ARG A 2 6.33 -1.48 -10.34
N LEU A 3 6.24 -1.84 -9.07
CA LEU A 3 5.86 -0.92 -8.00
C LEU A 3 7.11 -0.36 -7.33
N GLY A 4 7.09 0.94 -7.07
CA GLY A 4 8.20 1.67 -6.46
C GLY A 4 9.23 2.11 -7.49
N ASP A 5 10.43 2.42 -7.00
CA ASP A 5 11.55 2.86 -7.81
C ASP A 5 11.93 1.76 -8.83
N PRO A 6 11.92 2.05 -10.14
CA PRO A 6 12.36 1.09 -11.14
C PRO A 6 13.88 0.86 -11.13
N GLY A 7 14.66 1.74 -10.49
CA GLY A 7 16.11 1.70 -10.51
C GLY A 7 16.70 2.01 -11.88
N GLU A 8 17.97 1.65 -12.07
CA GLU A 8 18.68 1.83 -13.33
C GLU A 8 18.76 0.52 -14.12
N GLY A 9 18.74 0.62 -15.44
CA GLY A 9 18.94 -0.53 -16.32
C GLY A 9 18.58 -0.24 -17.78
N ASN A 10 18.76 -1.24 -18.65
CA ASN A 10 18.47 -1.13 -20.07
C ASN A 10 16.98 -1.32 -20.39
N PHE A 11 16.15 -0.45 -19.83
CA PHE A 11 14.70 -0.45 -20.02
C PHE A 11 14.17 0.98 -20.15
N VAL A 12 13.00 1.10 -20.78
CA VAL A 12 12.18 2.29 -20.72
C VAL A 12 11.23 2.14 -19.53
N ALA A 13 11.20 3.14 -18.65
CA ALA A 13 10.25 3.23 -17.55
C ALA A 13 9.20 4.30 -17.85
N ARG A 14 7.93 3.93 -17.75
CA ARG A 14 6.77 4.83 -17.91
C ARG A 14 5.91 4.78 -16.67
N LYS A 15 5.76 5.91 -15.98
CA LYS A 15 4.88 6.01 -14.81
C LYS A 15 3.43 5.94 -15.26
N LEU A 16 2.69 4.97 -14.72
CA LEU A 16 1.27 4.73 -15.00
C LEU A 16 0.36 5.30 -13.91
N GLY A 17 0.89 5.53 -12.70
CA GLY A 17 0.08 6.07 -11.62
C GLY A 17 0.76 5.95 -10.27
N HIS A 18 -0.01 6.29 -9.23
CA HIS A 18 0.41 6.21 -7.84
C HIS A 18 -0.56 5.31 -7.07
N VAL A 19 -0.02 4.26 -6.46
CA VAL A 19 -0.75 3.27 -5.67
C VAL A 19 -0.61 3.63 -4.20
N SER A 20 -1.71 4.10 -3.63
CA SER A 20 -1.81 4.40 -2.21
C SER A 20 -1.77 3.14 -1.35
N ARG A 21 -1.44 3.32 -0.08
CA ARG A 21 -1.34 2.25 0.92
C ARG A 21 -2.13 2.64 2.15
N VAL A 22 -2.68 1.62 2.82
CA VAL A 22 -3.46 1.78 4.05
C VAL A 22 -2.98 0.80 5.11
N LEU A 23 -2.99 1.25 6.35
CA LEU A 23 -2.76 0.41 7.52
C LEU A 23 -4.09 -0.24 7.92
N VAL A 24 -4.10 -1.56 8.06
CA VAL A 24 -5.32 -2.35 8.25
C VAL A 24 -5.15 -3.47 9.27
N ALA A 25 -6.28 -3.90 9.83
CA ALA A 25 -6.44 -5.07 10.68
C ALA A 25 -7.83 -5.69 10.49
N SER A 26 -8.03 -6.97 10.82
CA SER A 26 -9.38 -7.54 10.84
C SER A 26 -10.18 -7.06 12.07
N PRO A 27 -11.52 -7.04 12.01
CA PRO A 27 -12.36 -6.75 13.17
C PRO A 27 -12.03 -7.65 14.38
N GLY A 28 -11.85 -8.96 14.15
CA GLY A 28 -11.52 -9.91 15.21
C GLY A 28 -10.19 -9.63 15.91
N TYR A 29 -9.20 -9.10 15.18
CA TYR A 29 -7.97 -8.61 15.81
C TYR A 29 -8.25 -7.42 16.73
N LEU A 30 -9.01 -6.43 16.24
CA LEU A 30 -9.30 -5.21 17.00
C LEU A 30 -10.17 -5.46 18.23
N GLU A 31 -11.07 -6.44 18.19
CA GLU A 31 -11.85 -6.88 19.35
C GLU A 31 -10.95 -7.50 20.44
N ARG A 32 -9.92 -8.25 20.03
CA ARG A 32 -9.02 -8.94 20.96
C ARG A 32 -7.94 -8.02 21.54
N TYR A 33 -7.38 -7.13 20.74
CA TYR A 33 -6.20 -6.34 21.10
C TYR A 33 -6.47 -4.83 21.24
N GLY A 34 -7.67 -4.36 20.89
CA GLY A 34 -7.97 -2.94 20.75
C GLY A 34 -7.41 -2.35 19.46
N ALA A 35 -7.89 -1.15 19.11
CA ALA A 35 -7.36 -0.38 17.99
C ALA A 35 -6.30 0.62 18.49
N PRO A 36 -5.13 0.73 17.83
CA PRO A 36 -4.18 1.78 18.15
C PRO A 36 -4.78 3.15 17.82
N MET A 37 -4.71 4.06 18.78
CA MET A 37 -5.24 5.43 18.67
C MET A 37 -4.17 6.40 18.18
N THR A 38 -2.90 6.07 18.36
CA THR A 38 -1.77 6.88 17.93
C THR A 38 -0.73 6.07 17.16
N PRO A 39 0.04 6.70 16.26
CA PRO A 39 1.17 6.03 15.60
C PRO A 39 2.18 5.38 16.55
N ALA A 40 2.40 5.94 17.73
CA ALA A 40 3.35 5.41 18.70
C ALA A 40 2.89 4.07 19.30
N GLU A 41 1.58 3.82 19.37
CA GLU A 41 1.03 2.57 19.89
C GLU A 41 1.25 1.37 18.96
N LEU A 42 1.61 1.59 17.69
CA LEU A 42 1.85 0.51 16.73
C LEU A 42 2.93 -0.47 17.18
N ILE A 43 3.88 -0.05 18.02
CA ILE A 43 4.91 -0.92 18.61
C ILE A 43 4.33 -1.97 19.58
N ARG A 44 3.11 -1.78 20.07
CA ARG A 44 2.45 -2.69 21.02
C ARG A 44 1.66 -3.80 20.32
N HIS A 45 1.62 -3.77 18.99
CA HIS A 45 0.82 -4.67 18.18
C HIS A 45 1.75 -5.52 17.29
N PRO A 46 1.54 -6.85 17.23
CA PRO A 46 2.14 -7.70 16.21
C PRO A 46 2.00 -7.10 14.81
N PHE A 47 3.12 -6.79 14.17
CA PHE A 47 3.15 -6.20 12.85
C PHE A 47 3.65 -7.21 11.81
N ALA A 48 2.85 -7.41 10.76
CA ALA A 48 3.22 -8.22 9.61
C ALA A 48 3.61 -7.33 8.42
N ARG A 49 4.69 -7.71 7.73
CA ARG A 49 5.21 -6.94 6.59
C ARG A 49 5.52 -7.80 5.37
N VAL A 50 5.74 -7.14 4.23
CA VAL A 50 6.45 -7.70 3.09
C VAL A 50 7.96 -7.47 3.24
N SER A 51 8.77 -8.47 2.90
CA SER A 51 10.23 -8.39 2.90
C SER A 51 10.75 -7.19 2.09
N GLY A 52 11.77 -6.51 2.60
CA GLY A 52 12.33 -5.29 2.02
C GLY A 52 11.62 -4.00 2.44
N LEU A 53 10.50 -4.08 3.17
CA LEU A 53 9.83 -2.92 3.75
C LEU A 53 10.10 -2.79 5.25
N PHE A 54 10.28 -1.56 5.73
CA PHE A 54 10.38 -1.25 7.17
C PHE A 54 11.53 -1.99 7.87
N ASN A 55 12.66 -2.21 7.18
CA ASN A 55 13.81 -2.99 7.68
C ASN A 55 14.40 -2.46 8.99
N ASN A 56 14.24 -1.17 9.25
CA ASN A 56 14.67 -0.51 10.49
C ASN A 56 13.64 -0.59 11.64
N GLY A 57 12.58 -1.38 11.51
CA GLY A 57 11.51 -1.45 12.52
C GLY A 57 10.67 -0.17 12.60
N ARG A 58 10.66 0.65 11.54
CA ARG A 58 9.91 1.90 11.48
C ARG A 58 8.99 1.96 10.28
N LEU A 59 7.73 2.28 10.53
CA LEU A 59 6.74 2.56 9.50
C LEU A 59 6.83 4.05 9.12
N PRO A 60 7.16 4.40 7.86
CA PRO A 60 7.13 5.79 7.41
C PRO A 60 5.69 6.27 7.30
N LEU A 61 5.46 7.48 7.80
CA LEU A 61 4.16 8.13 7.83
C LEU A 61 4.28 9.49 7.15
N GLN A 62 3.17 9.95 6.58
CA GLN A 62 3.04 11.26 5.98
C GLN A 62 1.94 12.02 6.70
N THR A 63 2.30 13.16 7.28
CA THR A 63 1.35 14.07 7.93
C THR A 63 0.55 14.85 6.88
N ALA A 64 -0.54 15.48 7.30
CA ALA A 64 -1.42 16.24 6.41
C ALA A 64 -0.70 17.43 5.71
N ASP A 65 0.32 18.00 6.35
CA ASP A 65 1.19 19.05 5.79
C ASP A 65 2.31 18.49 4.89
N GLY A 66 2.30 17.19 4.59
CA GLY A 66 3.23 16.52 3.68
C GLY A 66 4.57 16.12 4.30
N ARG A 67 4.82 16.40 5.59
CA ARG A 67 6.08 16.01 6.24
C ARG A 67 6.15 14.51 6.44
N LEU A 68 7.35 13.96 6.22
CA LEU A 68 7.64 12.57 6.50
C LEU A 68 8.04 12.40 7.97
N THR A 69 7.33 11.52 8.66
CA THR A 69 7.64 11.07 10.01
C THR A 69 7.71 9.54 10.02
N SER A 70 7.88 8.93 11.19
CA SER A 70 7.81 7.48 11.29
C SER A 70 7.38 7.01 12.67
N ALA A 71 6.71 5.87 12.71
CA ALA A 71 6.32 5.18 13.93
C ALA A 71 7.15 3.91 14.16
N PRO A 72 7.49 3.57 15.41
CA PRO A 72 8.06 2.27 15.74
C PRO A 72 7.01 1.17 15.54
N VAL A 73 7.42 0.02 15.00
CA VAL A 73 6.56 -1.16 14.79
C VAL A 73 7.26 -2.43 15.25
N ASP A 74 6.50 -3.36 15.84
CA ASP A 74 7.03 -4.65 16.28
C ASP A 74 6.85 -5.71 15.19
N ILE A 75 7.89 -5.91 14.38
CA ILE A 75 7.82 -6.79 13.21
C ILE A 75 8.03 -8.24 13.64
N VAL A 76 6.94 -8.98 13.78
CA VAL A 76 6.94 -10.39 14.18
C VAL A 76 6.81 -11.35 13.00
N MET A 77 6.33 -10.86 11.85
CA MET A 77 6.09 -11.68 10.66
C MET A 77 6.58 -10.97 9.39
N THR A 78 7.32 -11.71 8.55
CA THR A 78 7.82 -11.20 7.27
C THR A 78 7.43 -12.14 6.14
N MET A 79 6.67 -11.61 5.17
CA MET A 79 6.15 -12.33 4.02
C MET A 79 6.90 -11.97 2.73
N SER A 80 6.88 -12.86 1.74
CA SER A 80 7.54 -12.61 0.45
C SER A 80 6.76 -11.63 -0.45
N ASN A 81 5.44 -11.55 -0.30
CA ASN A 81 4.58 -10.64 -1.06
C ASN A 81 3.26 -10.34 -0.31
N TRP A 82 2.39 -9.54 -0.93
CA TRP A 82 1.16 -9.03 -0.32
C TRP A 82 0.07 -10.08 -0.07
N ARG A 83 0.01 -11.17 -0.86
CA ARG A 83 -1.06 -12.18 -0.75
C ARG A 83 -1.06 -12.91 0.60
N PRO A 84 0.05 -13.55 1.04
CA PRO A 84 0.09 -14.19 2.35
C PRO A 84 -0.01 -13.18 3.50
N LEU A 85 0.47 -11.94 3.30
CA LEU A 85 0.26 -10.86 4.25
C LEU A 85 -1.24 -10.60 4.45
N GLN A 86 -1.99 -10.37 3.37
CA GLN A 86 -3.44 -10.15 3.44
C GLN A 86 -4.18 -11.31 4.13
N ALA A 87 -3.81 -12.56 3.84
CA ALA A 87 -4.41 -13.72 4.49
C ALA A 87 -4.21 -13.70 6.02
N ILE A 88 -3.00 -13.39 6.50
CA ILE A 88 -2.70 -13.27 7.93
C ILE A 88 -3.50 -12.11 8.57
N LEU A 89 -3.63 -10.98 7.87
CA LEU A 89 -4.39 -9.84 8.38
C LEU A 89 -5.88 -10.15 8.49
N LEU A 90 -6.45 -10.87 7.50
CA LEU A 90 -7.84 -11.32 7.51
C LEU A 90 -8.12 -12.31 8.66
N ASP A 91 -7.19 -13.22 8.93
CA ASP A 91 -7.28 -14.17 10.04
C ASP A 91 -7.08 -13.51 11.43
N GLY A 92 -6.68 -12.24 11.45
CA GLY A 92 -6.45 -11.49 12.69
C GLY A 92 -5.18 -11.91 13.42
N GLY A 93 -4.14 -12.31 12.70
CA GLY A 93 -2.83 -12.63 13.28
C GLY A 93 -1.97 -11.40 13.61
N ALA A 94 -2.22 -10.27 12.95
CA ALA A 94 -1.43 -9.04 13.09
C ALA A 94 -2.13 -7.82 12.49
N ILE A 95 -1.52 -6.65 12.66
CA ILE A 95 -1.76 -5.45 11.85
C ILE A 95 -0.72 -5.36 10.71
N GLY A 96 -1.02 -4.62 9.65
CA GLY A 96 -0.07 -4.45 8.55
C GLY A 96 -0.52 -3.45 7.49
N VAL A 97 0.38 -3.15 6.56
CA VAL A 97 0.12 -2.22 5.46
C VAL A 97 -0.14 -2.97 4.16
N LEU A 98 -1.27 -2.67 3.51
CA LEU A 98 -1.62 -3.16 2.19
C LEU A 98 -1.79 -2.00 1.20
N GLN A 99 -1.66 -2.31 -0.09
CA GLN A 99 -2.05 -1.41 -1.16
C GLN A 99 -3.59 -1.30 -1.19
N GLU A 100 -4.13 -0.10 -1.40
CA GLU A 100 -5.59 0.11 -1.47
C GLU A 100 -6.31 -0.79 -2.48
N PRO A 101 -5.82 -0.97 -3.73
CA PRO A 101 -6.50 -1.83 -4.70
C PRO A 101 -6.56 -3.31 -4.31
N VAL A 102 -5.70 -3.73 -3.37
CA VAL A 102 -5.66 -5.12 -2.89
C VAL A 102 -6.70 -5.37 -1.81
N CYS A 103 -6.99 -4.37 -0.97
CA CYS A 103 -7.81 -4.53 0.23
C CYS A 103 -9.12 -3.75 0.20
N SER A 104 -9.41 -3.02 -0.89
CA SER A 104 -10.65 -2.24 -1.05
C SER A 104 -11.90 -3.09 -0.83
N ASP A 105 -11.93 -4.29 -1.40
CA ASP A 105 -13.10 -5.17 -1.35
C ASP A 105 -13.28 -5.80 0.03
N ASP A 106 -12.18 -6.13 0.70
CA ASP A 106 -12.21 -6.61 2.09
C ASP A 106 -12.65 -5.52 3.06
N ILE A 107 -12.24 -4.28 2.82
CA ILE A 107 -12.69 -3.12 3.62
C ILE A 107 -14.19 -2.87 3.37
N ALA A 108 -14.62 -2.88 2.10
CA ALA A 108 -16.03 -2.70 1.75
C ALA A 108 -16.92 -3.81 2.34
N ALA A 109 -16.42 -5.05 2.36
CA ALA A 109 -17.09 -6.19 2.97
C ALA A 109 -16.97 -6.25 4.50
N GLY A 110 -16.27 -5.30 5.14
CA GLY A 110 -16.06 -5.27 6.58
C GLY A 110 -15.12 -6.36 7.13
N ARG A 111 -14.42 -7.11 6.27
CA ARG A 111 -13.44 -8.13 6.66
C ARG A 111 -12.12 -7.52 7.14
N LEU A 112 -11.78 -6.33 6.64
CA LEU A 112 -10.69 -5.51 7.12
C LEU A 112 -11.20 -4.13 7.52
N ARG A 113 -10.54 -3.49 8.48
CA ARG A 113 -10.77 -2.10 8.86
C ARG A 113 -9.47 -1.33 8.76
N ARG A 114 -9.56 -0.09 8.28
CA ARG A 114 -8.44 0.85 8.37
C ARG A 114 -8.21 1.21 9.83
N ILE A 115 -6.94 1.28 10.21
CA ILE A 115 -6.51 1.78 11.51
C ILE A 115 -5.65 3.03 11.28
N LEU A 116 -5.76 4.01 12.18
CA LEU A 116 -5.14 5.34 12.01
C LEU A 116 -5.46 5.98 10.63
N PRO A 117 -6.74 6.12 10.25
CA PRO A 117 -7.11 6.58 8.90
C PRO A 117 -6.65 8.01 8.57
N ASP A 118 -6.37 8.82 9.60
CA ASP A 118 -5.89 10.20 9.45
C ASP A 118 -4.38 10.30 9.18
N VAL A 119 -3.68 9.15 9.27
CA VAL A 119 -2.25 9.08 9.05
C VAL A 119 -1.98 8.63 7.62
N GLY A 120 -1.36 9.51 6.84
CA GLY A 120 -0.93 9.17 5.49
C GLY A 120 0.19 8.13 5.51
N LEU A 121 0.17 7.25 4.52
CA LEU A 121 1.30 6.37 4.21
C LEU A 121 1.84 6.75 2.83
N PRO A 122 3.16 6.91 2.66
CA PRO A 122 3.70 7.17 1.34
C PRO A 122 3.29 6.01 0.42
N GLY A 123 2.78 6.25 -0.79
CA GLY A 123 2.42 5.16 -1.70
C GLY A 123 3.61 4.64 -2.51
N PHE A 124 3.31 3.92 -3.59
CA PHE A 124 4.30 3.52 -4.59
C PHE A 124 3.86 3.97 -5.97
N ASP A 125 4.81 4.48 -6.74
CA ASP A 125 4.57 4.71 -8.17
C ASP A 125 4.54 3.38 -8.92
N LEU A 126 3.53 3.20 -9.77
CA LEU A 126 3.44 2.07 -10.69
C LEU A 126 4.10 2.44 -12.00
N HIS A 127 5.06 1.64 -12.43
CA HIS A 127 5.77 1.81 -13.69
C HIS A 127 5.51 0.64 -14.64
N LEU A 128 5.30 0.96 -15.91
CA LEU A 128 5.48 0.04 -17.02
C LEU A 128 6.94 0.03 -17.42
N LEU A 129 7.55 -1.16 -17.36
CA LEU A 129 8.91 -1.40 -17.81
C LEU A 129 8.91 -2.30 -19.03
N TYR A 130 9.66 -1.92 -20.05
CA TYR A 130 9.97 -2.77 -21.21
C TYR A 130 11.39 -2.49 -21.71
N SER A 131 12.00 -3.48 -22.35
CA SER A 131 13.39 -3.38 -22.81
C SER A 131 13.58 -2.20 -23.77
N ALA A 132 14.70 -1.47 -23.63
CA ALA A 132 15.04 -0.34 -24.49
C ALA A 132 15.71 -0.77 -25.82
N THR A 133 15.44 -1.98 -26.30
CA THR A 133 15.94 -2.50 -27.59
C THR A 133 15.42 -1.66 -28.75
N ARG A 134 16.28 -1.42 -29.76
CA ARG A 134 15.93 -0.66 -30.96
C ARG A 134 16.04 -1.53 -32.22
N PRO A 135 15.02 -1.50 -33.10
CA PRO A 135 13.74 -0.82 -32.94
C PRO A 135 12.84 -1.56 -31.93
N ILE A 136 12.04 -0.82 -31.16
CA ILE A 136 11.03 -1.43 -30.26
C ILE A 136 10.03 -2.20 -31.14
N PRO A 137 9.64 -3.44 -30.81
CA PRO A 137 8.62 -4.16 -31.58
C PRO A 137 7.25 -3.45 -31.54
N SER A 138 6.52 -3.45 -32.67
CA SER A 138 5.20 -2.79 -32.77
C SER A 138 4.18 -3.30 -31.75
N ARG A 139 4.21 -4.61 -31.44
CA ARG A 139 3.37 -5.23 -30.41
C ARG A 139 3.63 -4.64 -29.02
N ILE A 140 4.90 -4.40 -28.67
CA ILE A 140 5.28 -3.80 -27.38
C ILE A 140 4.83 -2.35 -27.31
N ARG A 141 5.01 -1.56 -28.38
CA ARG A 141 4.47 -0.19 -28.45
C ARG A 141 2.96 -0.17 -28.26
N THR A 142 2.23 -1.04 -28.95
CA THR A 142 0.77 -1.10 -28.88
C THR A 142 0.29 -1.44 -27.47
N LEU A 143 0.90 -2.44 -26.82
CA LEU A 143 0.59 -2.79 -25.43
C LEU A 143 0.96 -1.65 -24.45
N ALA A 144 2.09 -0.98 -24.67
CA ALA A 144 2.49 0.16 -23.84
C ALA A 144 1.47 1.31 -23.92
N THR A 145 1.05 1.68 -25.14
CA THR A 145 0.02 2.69 -25.34
C THR A 145 -1.31 2.30 -24.71
N LEU A 146 -1.70 1.01 -24.81
CA LEU A 146 -2.91 0.52 -24.15
C LEU A 146 -2.81 0.68 -22.62
N PHE A 147 -1.68 0.28 -22.03
CA PHE A 147 -1.49 0.37 -20.58
C PHE A 147 -1.42 1.82 -20.08
N GLU A 148 -0.74 2.70 -20.82
CA GLU A 148 -0.69 4.13 -20.51
C GLU A 148 -2.07 4.79 -20.56
N ARG A 149 -2.99 4.28 -21.39
CA ARG A 149 -4.36 4.79 -21.51
C ARG A 149 -5.30 4.24 -20.44
N GLU A 150 -5.27 2.94 -20.19
CA GLU A 150 -6.30 2.26 -19.38
C GLU A 150 -5.93 2.10 -17.90
N LEU A 151 -4.65 1.91 -17.56
CA LEU A 151 -4.27 1.64 -16.16
C LEU A 151 -4.42 2.85 -15.22
N PRO A 152 -4.17 4.11 -15.62
CA PRO A 152 -4.33 5.24 -14.72
C PRO A 152 -5.74 5.35 -14.11
N SER A 153 -6.78 5.13 -14.92
CA SER A 153 -8.18 5.21 -14.47
C SER A 153 -8.51 4.09 -13.47
N LEU A 154 -8.08 2.85 -13.73
CA LEU A 154 -8.29 1.72 -12.83
C LEU A 154 -7.62 1.93 -11.46
N ILE A 155 -6.40 2.49 -11.44
CA ILE A 155 -5.70 2.81 -10.19
C ILE A 155 -6.49 3.88 -9.42
N GLN A 156 -6.99 4.90 -10.11
CA GLN A 156 -7.76 5.97 -9.48
C GLN A 156 -9.11 5.48 -8.96
N SER A 157 -9.80 4.60 -9.68
CA SER A 157 -11.10 4.03 -9.25
C SER A 157 -10.98 3.18 -7.98
N SER A 158 -9.84 2.53 -7.79
CA SER A 158 -9.56 1.74 -6.58
C SER A 158 -9.09 2.59 -5.39
N ARG A 159 -8.89 3.91 -5.58
CA ARG A 159 -8.48 4.80 -4.51
C ARG A 159 -9.61 4.94 -3.52
N LEU A 160 -9.32 4.60 -2.29
CA LEU A 160 -10.22 4.79 -1.19
C LEU A 160 -10.30 6.28 -0.85
N ALA A 161 -11.51 6.80 -0.63
CA ALA A 161 -11.66 8.19 -0.24
C ALA A 161 -10.87 8.48 1.06
N PRO A 162 -10.15 9.61 1.15
CA PRO A 162 -9.70 10.11 2.43
C PRO A 162 -10.95 10.35 3.29
N HIS A 163 -10.93 9.90 4.54
CA HIS A 163 -12.02 10.22 5.46
C HIS A 163 -11.89 11.70 5.85
N THR A 164 -12.48 12.60 5.05
CA THR A 164 -12.73 13.97 5.48
C THR A 164 -13.79 13.92 6.57
N HIS A 165 -13.40 14.22 7.81
CA HIS A 165 -14.36 14.39 8.89
C HIS A 165 -15.28 15.56 8.55
N SER A 166 -16.53 15.24 8.20
CA SER A 166 -17.64 16.18 8.34
C SER A 166 -17.67 16.64 9.79
N GLU A 167 -17.53 17.94 10.00
CA GLU A 167 -17.88 18.62 11.24
C GLU A 167 -19.19 18.06 11.82
N ARG A 168 -19.18 17.68 13.10
CA ARG A 168 -20.24 17.96 14.11
C ARG A 168 -19.52 17.97 15.47
N LYS A 169 -19.20 19.15 16.00
CA LYS A 169 -20.05 20.02 16.84
C LYS A 169 -20.47 19.35 18.14
#